data_AF-A0A318JEW7-F1
#
_entry.id   AF-A0A318JEW7-F1
#
_cell.length_a   1.000
_cell.length_b   1.000
_cell.length_c   1.000
_cell.angle_alpha   90.00
_cell.angle_beta   90.00
_cell.angle_gamma   90.00
#
_symmetry.space_group_name_H-M   'P 1'
#
loop_
_entity.id
_entity.type
_entity.pdbx_description
1 polymer ?
#
loop_
_entity_poly.entity_id
_entity_poly.type
_entity_poly.pdbx_seq_one_letter_code
_entity_poly.pdbx_strand_id
1 'polypeptide(L)' 'MADKQTSAPAFVLVVIHPFGDYQRGMQISDTDEIARVLESENAHHVNKVSAAQQ' A
#
# COMPACT_ATOMS: atom_id res chain seq x y z
N MET A 1 19.38 7.89 -20.60
CA MET A 1 17.92 7.99 -20.57
C MET A 1 17.49 7.31 -19.28
N ALA A 2 16.79 8.04 -18.42
CA ALA A 2 16.60 7.72 -17.01
C ALA A 2 16.13 6.27 -16.80
N ASP A 3 16.97 5.50 -16.12
CA ASP A 3 16.59 4.29 -15.41
C ASP A 3 15.62 4.78 -14.33
N LYS A 4 14.33 4.86 -14.65
CA LYS A 4 13.30 4.83 -13.61
C LYS A 4 13.44 3.46 -12.98
N GLN A 5 14.33 3.34 -11.99
CA GLN A 5 14.27 2.30 -10.99
C GLN A 5 12.90 2.46 -10.32
N THR A 6 11.89 1.86 -10.96
CA THR A 6 10.67 1.44 -10.31
C THR A 6 11.11 0.34 -9.34
N SER A 7 11.79 0.72 -8.25
CA SER A 7 11.90 -0.12 -7.09
C SER A 7 10.46 -0.39 -6.69
N ALA A 8 9.96 -1.57 -7.03
CA ALA A 8 8.70 -2.06 -6.51
C ALA A 8 8.73 -1.79 -5.00
N PRO A 9 7.68 -1.18 -4.44
CA PRO A 9 7.70 -0.86 -3.02
C PRO A 9 7.96 -2.17 -2.27
N ALA A 10 8.93 -2.16 -1.36
CA ALA A 10 9.34 -3.35 -0.63
C ALA A 10 8.18 -3.96 0.17
N PHE A 11 7.10 -3.20 0.34
CA PHE A 11 5.86 -3.58 0.99
C PHE A 11 4.65 -3.01 0.25
N VAL A 12 3.54 -3.74 0.30
CA VAL A 12 2.20 -3.30 -0.11
C VAL A 12 1.33 -3.15 1.13
N LEU A 13 0.27 -2.37 1.04
CA LEU A 13 -0.74 -2.30 2.09
C LEU A 13 -1.92 -3.20 1.72
N VAL A 14 -2.33 -4.06 2.64
CA VAL A 14 -3.56 -4.86 2.52
C VAL A 14 -4.61 -4.25 3.42
N VAL A 15 -5.74 -3.88 2.84
CA VAL A 15 -6.87 -3.30 3.58
C VAL A 15 -7.48 -4.36 4.49
N ILE A 16 -7.42 -4.15 5.80
CA ILE A 16 -8.01 -5.06 6.80
C ILE A 16 -9.38 -4.59 7.28
N HIS A 17 -9.64 -3.28 7.21
CA HIS A 17 -10.92 -2.67 7.49
C HIS A 17 -11.31 -1.83 6.27
N PRO A 18 -12.52 -1.98 5.69
CA PRO A 18 -12.91 -1.19 4.54
C PRO A 18 -13.05 0.29 4.89
N PHE A 19 -12.57 1.18 4.03
CA PHE A 19 -12.67 2.64 4.18
C PHE A 19 -12.75 3.32 2.82
N GLY A 20 -13.60 4.35 2.68
CA GLY A 20 -13.83 5.00 1.38
C GLY A 20 -14.26 3.97 0.31
N ASP A 21 -13.52 3.91 -0.80
CA ASP A 21 -13.69 2.91 -1.87
C ASP A 21 -12.83 1.64 -1.68
N TYR A 22 -11.97 1.60 -0.66
CA TYR A 22 -11.11 0.45 -0.42
C TYR A 22 -11.85 -0.64 0.35
N GLN A 23 -11.91 -1.82 -0.25
CA GLN A 23 -12.53 -2.99 0.36
C GLN A 23 -11.51 -3.84 1.11
N ARG A 24 -11.98 -4.55 2.14
CA ARG A 24 -11.15 -5.51 2.87
C ARG A 24 -10.57 -6.56 1.92
N GLY A 25 -9.25 -6.78 2.01
CA GLY A 25 -8.47 -7.68 1.16
C GLY A 25 -7.90 -7.00 -0.09
N MET A 26 -8.28 -5.75 -0.39
CA MET A 26 -7.69 -4.99 -1.48
C MET A 26 -6.23 -4.64 -1.16
N GLN A 27 -5.38 -4.75 -2.18
CA GLN A 27 -3.95 -4.44 -2.10
C GLN A 27 -3.68 -3.07 -2.70
N ILE A 28 -3.01 -2.22 -1.93
CA ILE A 28 -2.50 -0.93 -2.36
C ILE A 28 -1.01 -1.10 -2.56
N SER A 29 -0.60 -1.11 -3.83
CA SER A 29 0.79 -1.25 -4.27
C SER A 29 1.36 0.04 -4.84
N ASP A 30 0.56 1.10 -4.91
CA ASP A 30 1.01 2.41 -5.37
C ASP A 30 1.69 3.16 -4.23
N THR A 31 2.94 3.59 -4.44
CA THR A 31 3.75 4.22 -3.39
C THR A 31 3.15 5.55 -2.91
N ASP A 32 2.50 6.30 -3.80
CA ASP A 32 1.87 7.58 -3.48
C ASP A 32 0.61 7.33 -2.62
N GLU A 33 -0.22 6.37 -3.02
CA GLU A 33 -1.37 5.94 -2.21
C GLU A 33 -0.95 5.38 -0.85
N ILE A 34 0.11 4.56 -0.81
CA ILE A 34 0.66 4.01 0.44
C ILE A 34 1.07 5.15 1.39
N ALA A 35 1.78 6.17 0.89
CA ALA A 35 2.14 7.32 1.70
C ALA A 35 0.90 8.05 2.22
N ARG A 36 -0.07 8.35 1.34
CA ARG A 36 -1.31 9.05 1.72
C ARG A 36 -2.14 8.31 2.75
N VAL A 37 -2.26 6.99 2.62
CA VAL A 37 -3.00 6.13 3.59
C VAL A 37 -2.26 6.08 4.92
N LEU A 38 -0.93 6.00 4.90
CA LEU A 38 -0.11 5.96 6.13
C LEU A 38 -0.03 7.31 6.84
N GLU A 39 -0.10 8.41 6.12
CA GLU A 39 -0.16 9.77 6.68
C GLU A 39 -1.57 10.13 7.19
N SER A 40 -2.58 9.34 6.82
CA SER A 40 -3.97 9.50 7.25
C SER A 40 -4.30 8.64 8.47
N GLU A 41 -5.47 8.90 9.08
CA GLU A 41 -6.05 8.07 10.15
C GLU A 41 -6.31 6.61 9.73
N ASN A 42 -6.36 6.34 8.42
CA ASN A 42 -6.57 5.01 7.84
C ASN A 42 -5.34 4.09 7.92
N ALA A 43 -4.20 4.55 8.45
CA ALA A 43 -3.01 3.73 8.64
C ALA A 43 -3.29 2.47 9.49
N HIS A 44 -4.27 2.52 10.40
CA HIS A 44 -4.71 1.40 11.22
C HIS A 44 -5.71 0.46 10.52
N HIS A 45 -6.27 0.88 9.39
CA HIS A 45 -7.21 0.10 8.57
C HIS A 45 -6.52 -0.76 7.52
N VAL A 46 -5.20 -0.67 7.43
CA VAL A 46 -4.35 -1.42 6.50
C VAL A 46 -3.26 -2.18 7.24
N ASN A 47 -2.79 -3.27 6.64
CA ASN A 47 -1.68 -4.05 7.13
C ASN A 47 -0.51 -3.98 6.13
N LYS A 48 0.69 -3.70 6.62
CA LYS A 48 1.91 -3.66 5.80
C LYS A 48 2.38 -5.09 5.54
N VAL A 49 2.42 -5.50 4.28
CA VAL A 49 2.87 -6.82 3.87
C VAL A 49 4.08 -6.67 2.95
N SER A 50 5.16 -7.38 3.25
CA SER A 50 6.35 -7.38 2.40
C SER A 50 6.01 -7.96 1.03
N ALA A 51 6.30 -7.21 -0.04
CA ALA A 51 6.08 -7.68 -1.42
C ALA A 51 7.00 -8.87 -1.79
N ALA A 52 8.01 -9.15 -0.95
CA ALA A 52 9.02 -10.20 -1.15
C ALA A 52 8.61 -11.60 -0.65
N GLN A 53 7.37 -11.82 -0.19
CA GLN A 53 6.87 -13.16 0.13
C GLN A 53 5.84 -13.62 -0.89
N GLN A 54 6.30 -13.97 -2.09
CA GLN A 54 5.69 -15.00 -2.95
C GLN A 54 6.76 -15.95 -3.45
#